data_AF-W4RQB0-F1
#
_entry.id   AF-W4RQB0-F1
#
_cell.length_a   1.000
_cell.length_b   1.000
_cell.length_c   1.000
_cell.angle_alpha   90.00
_cell.angle_beta   90.00
_cell.angle_gamma   90.00
#
_symmetry.space_group_name_H-M   'P 1'
#
loop_
_entity.id
_entity.type
_entity.pdbx_description
1 polymer ?
#
loop_
_entity_poly.entity_id
_entity_poly.type
_entity_poly.pdbx_seq_one_letter_code
_entity_poly.pdbx_strand_id
1 'polypeptide(L)' 'MKISNFSIRRPVFTLVTMFLVLILGVVSLMRIPLKLIPDINPPVGVVVTNYQGASPEEVLEKVTKPLELIWLRCRESRR' A
#
# COMPACT_ATOMS: atom_id res chain seq x y z
N MET A 1 -12.22 -37.70 -16.39
CA MET A 1 -11.07 -36.81 -16.10
C MET A 1 -9.80 -37.45 -16.68
N LYS A 2 -9.06 -36.78 -17.59
CA LYS A 2 -7.89 -37.35 -18.29
C LYS A 2 -6.54 -36.68 -17.97
N ILE A 3 -6.50 -35.77 -17.00
CA ILE A 3 -5.27 -35.08 -16.57
C ILE A 3 -4.21 -36.05 -16.02
N SER A 4 -4.57 -37.00 -15.16
CA SER A 4 -3.60 -37.98 -14.63
C SER A 4 -3.01 -38.86 -15.72
N ASN A 5 -3.83 -39.32 -16.67
CA ASN A 5 -3.36 -40.15 -17.79
C ASN A 5 -2.45 -39.38 -18.75
N PHE A 6 -2.67 -38.07 -18.93
CA PHE A 6 -1.81 -37.22 -19.76
C PHE A 6 -0.44 -36.98 -19.11
N SER A 7 -0.43 -36.66 -17.80
CA SER A 7 0.81 -36.45 -17.04
C SER A 7 1.68 -37.71 -16.93
N ILE A 8 1.07 -38.91 -16.90
CA ILE A 8 1.78 -40.21 -16.85
C ILE A 8 2.30 -40.62 -18.23
N ARG A 9 1.57 -40.35 -19.33
CA ARG A 9 1.98 -40.73 -20.69
C ARG A 9 3.17 -39.93 -21.23
N ARG A 10 3.42 -38.71 -20.74
CA ARG A 10 4.54 -37.86 -21.16
C ARG A 10 5.36 -37.38 -19.96
N PRO A 11 6.11 -38.28 -19.29
CA PRO A 11 6.82 -37.96 -18.05
C PRO A 11 7.88 -36.87 -18.22
N VAL A 12 8.52 -36.79 -19.40
CA VAL A 12 9.52 -35.76 -19.71
C VAL A 12 8.91 -34.36 -19.70
N PHE A 13 7.72 -34.18 -20.28
CA PHE A 13 7.04 -32.88 -20.31
C PHE A 13 6.63 -32.41 -18.90
N THR A 14 6.14 -33.34 -18.09
CA THR A 14 5.78 -33.09 -16.68
C THR A 14 7.01 -32.65 -15.87
N LEU A 15 8.15 -33.34 -16.04
CA LEU A 15 9.40 -32.99 -15.35
C LEU A 15 9.93 -31.62 -15.78
N VAL A 16 9.95 -31.32 -17.08
CA VAL A 16 10.42 -30.00 -17.58
C VAL A 16 9.56 -28.87 -17.02
N THR A 17 8.23 -29.05 -17.00
CA THR A 17 7.31 -28.05 -16.45
C THR A 17 7.51 -27.88 -14.93
N MET A 18 7.72 -28.98 -14.20
CA MET A 18 8.03 -28.94 -12.77
C MET A 18 9.34 -28.18 -12.49
N PHE A 19 10.40 -28.47 -13.25
CA PHE A 19 11.67 -27.77 -13.13
C PHE A 19 11.55 -26.28 -13.50
N LEU A 20 10.78 -25.95 -14.53
CA LEU A 20 10.48 -24.57 -14.90
C LEU A 20 9.86 -23.81 -13.73
N VAL A 21 8.83 -24.38 -13.09
CA VAL A 21 8.15 -23.78 -11.94
C VAL A 21 9.10 -23.66 -10.74
N LEU A 22 9.94 -24.66 -10.48
CA LEU A 22 10.94 -24.61 -9.42
C LEU A 22 11.94 -23.48 -9.64
N ILE A 23 12.50 -23.35 -10.84
CA ILE A 23 13.47 -22.30 -11.16
C ILE A 23 12.83 -20.92 -11.01
N LEU A 24 11.62 -20.74 -11.55
CA LEU A 24 10.87 -19.48 -11.38
C LEU A 24 10.58 -19.18 -9.91
N GLY A 25 10.23 -20.20 -9.12
CA GLY A 25 10.01 -20.08 -7.69
C GLY A 25 11.27 -19.63 -6.94
N VAL A 26 12.41 -20.26 -7.19
CA VAL A 26 13.69 -19.92 -6.56
C VAL A 26 14.14 -18.50 -6.95
N VAL A 27 14.04 -18.15 -8.24
CA VAL A 27 14.39 -16.82 -8.72
C VAL A 27 13.48 -15.76 -8.08
N SER A 28 12.17 -16.02 -8.01
CA SER A 28 11.21 -15.14 -7.33
C SER A 28 11.61 -14.92 -5.87
N LEU A 29 11.91 -16.01 -5.15
CA LEU A 29 12.28 -15.95 -3.74
C LEU A 29 13.57 -15.14 -3.50
N MET A 30 14.56 -15.27 -4.38
CA MET A 30 15.82 -14.53 -4.31
C MET A 30 15.68 -13.05 -4.72
N ARG A 31 14.65 -12.70 -5.50
CA ARG A 31 14.41 -11.34 -6.00
C ARG A 31 13.50 -10.51 -5.09
N ILE A 32 12.87 -11.10 -4.08
CA ILE A 32 12.03 -10.35 -3.14
C ILE A 32 12.92 -9.38 -2.35
N PRO A 33 12.68 -8.06 -2.44
CA PRO A 33 13.43 -7.08 -1.67
C PRO A 33 13.05 -7.19 -0.19
N LEU A 34 14.02 -7.57 0.64
CA LEU A 34 13.86 -7.59 2.08
C LEU A 34 13.96 -6.16 2.61
N LYS A 35 12.83 -5.58 3.02
CA LYS A 35 12.81 -4.32 3.77
C LYS A 35 12.75 -4.65 5.27
N LEU A 36 13.76 -4.22 6.03
CA LEU A 36 13.83 -4.44 7.49
C LEU A 36 12.80 -3.60 8.25
N ILE A 37 12.44 -2.45 7.69
CA ILE A 37 11.43 -1.55 8.21
C ILE A 37 10.61 -1.12 7.00
N PRO A 38 9.29 -1.40 6.93
CA PRO A 38 8.47 -0.81 5.89
C PRO A 38 8.51 0.71 6.07
N ASP A 39 8.70 1.46 4.97
CA ASP A 39 8.57 2.91 4.99
C ASP A 39 7.09 3.25 5.26
N ILE A 40 6.72 3.32 6.54
CA ILE A 40 5.41 3.81 6.97
C ILE A 40 5.46 5.31 6.73
N ASN A 41 5.02 5.73 5.54
CA ASN A 41 4.77 7.12 5.22
C ASN A 41 3.28 7.38 5.53
N PRO A 42 2.89 7.61 6.80
CA PRO A 42 1.53 8.05 7.06
C PRO A 42 1.31 9.34 6.27
N PRO A 43 0.16 9.51 5.61
CA PRO A 43 -0.13 10.73 4.88
C PRO A 43 -0.23 11.89 5.89
N VAL A 44 0.84 12.68 6.00
CA VAL A 44 0.86 13.91 6.81
C VAL A 44 0.56 15.07 5.88
N GLY A 45 -0.57 15.75 6.10
CA GLY A 45 -0.86 17.03 5.47
C GLY A 45 -0.70 18.13 6.51
N VAL A 46 0.10 19.16 6.19
CA VAL A 46 0.31 20.32 7.05
C VAL A 46 -0.41 21.51 6.43
N VAL A 47 -1.25 22.19 7.22
CA VAL A 47 -1.90 23.43 6.80
C VAL A 47 -1.42 24.56 7.70
N VAL A 48 -0.78 25.55 7.09
CA VAL A 48 -0.29 26.75 7.77
C VAL A 48 -1.14 27.92 7.32
N THR A 49 -1.73 28.64 8.27
CA THR A 49 -2.47 29.87 8.02
C THR A 49 -1.89 30.96 8.89
N ASN A 50 -1.72 32.15 8.31
CA ASN A 50 -1.20 33.32 9.02
C ASN A 50 -2.29 34.39 9.05
N TYR A 51 -2.69 34.80 10.24
CA TYR A 51 -3.69 35.86 10.45
C TYR A 51 -3.07 36.93 11.36
N GLN A 52 -2.46 37.94 10.72
CA GLN A 52 -1.71 38.98 11.42
C GLN A 52 -2.63 39.99 12.08
N GLY A 53 -2.29 40.38 13.32
CA GLY A 53 -3.00 41.43 14.06
C GLY A 53 -4.27 40.95 14.79
N ALA A 54 -4.59 39.65 14.76
CA ALA A 54 -5.71 39.08 15.49
C ALA A 54 -5.29 38.52 16.86
N SER A 55 -6.21 38.58 17.82
CA SER A 55 -6.02 37.92 19.12
C SER A 55 -5.94 36.39 18.93
N PRO A 56 -5.13 35.67 19.71
CA PRO A 56 -5.11 34.20 19.68
C PRO A 56 -6.50 33.56 19.80
N GLU A 57 -7.40 34.13 20.62
CA GLU A 57 -8.80 33.69 20.71
C GLU A 57 -9.55 33.80 19.38
N GLU A 58 -9.37 34.92 18.66
CA GLU A 58 -10.06 35.14 17.39
C GLU A 58 -9.54 34.21 16.29
N VAL A 59 -8.23 33.92 16.26
CA VAL A 59 -7.64 32.95 15.34
C VAL A 59 -8.22 31.56 15.58
N LEU A 60 -8.35 31.14 16.84
CA LEU A 60 -8.95 29.86 17.20
C LEU A 60 -10.39 29.77 16.70
N GLU A 61 -11.21 30.78 16.98
CA GLU A 61 -12.63 30.77 16.66
C GLU A 61 -12.92 30.91 15.17
N LYS A 62 -12.25 31.84 14.48
CA LYS A 62 -12.55 32.20 13.09
C LYS A 62 -11.74 31.40 12.07
N VAL A 63 -10.58 30.85 12.44
CA VAL A 63 -9.69 30.15 11.50
C VAL A 63 -9.56 28.68 11.86
N THR A 64 -9.12 28.35 13.08
CA THR A 64 -8.79 26.96 13.45
C THR A 64 -10.03 26.06 13.49
N LYS A 65 -11.10 26.46 14.19
CA LYS A 65 -12.36 25.68 14.28
C LYS A 65 -13.00 25.34 12.91
N PRO A 66 -13.24 26.31 12.00
CA PRO A 66 -13.84 25.98 10.71
C PRO A 66 -12.91 25.16 9.81
N LEU A 67 -11.59 25.39 9.89
CA LEU A 67 -10.61 24.62 9.13
C LEU A 67 -10.60 23.14 9.56
N GLU A 68 -10.66 22.89 10.87
CA GLU A 68 -10.72 21.53 11.43
C GLU A 68 -12.01 20.80 11.02
N LEU A 69 -13.16 21.49 11.05
CA LEU A 69 -14.45 20.94 10.61
C LEU A 69 -14.42 20.44 9.16
N ILE A 70 -13.88 21.25 8.25
CA ILE A 70 -13.75 20.87 6.83
C ILE A 70 -12.78 19.69 6.69
N TRP A 71 -11.67 19.73 7.42
CA TRP A 71 -10.67 18.66 7.43
C TRP A 71 -11.24 17.32 7.92
N LEU A 72 -11.99 17.32 9.02
CA LEU A 72 -12.64 16.13 9.56
C LEU A 72 -13.68 15.58 8.58
N ARG A 73 -14.47 16.45 7.95
CA ARG A 73 -15.45 16.05 6.92
C ARG A 73 -14.78 15.41 5.70
N CYS A 74 -13.66 15.96 5.21
CA CYS A 74 -12.89 15.34 4.13
C CYS A 74 -12.24 14.01 4.54
N ARG A 75 -11.79 13.87 5.78
CA ARG A 75 -11.22 12.62 6.30
C ARG A 75 -12.26 11.49 6.33
N GLU A 76 -13.48 11.79 6.74
CA GLU A 76 -14.55 10.79 6.85
C GLU A 76 -15.13 10.37 5.50
N SER A 77 -15.19 11.30 4.53
CA SER A 77 -15.66 10.99 3.17
C SER A 77 -14.71 10.10 2.34
N ARG A 78 -13.44 9.93 2.76
CA ARG A 78 -12.41 9.16 2.03
C ARG A 78 -12.12 7.80 2.67
N ARG A 79 -12.77 7.48 3.79
CA ARG A 79 -12.71 6.16 4.43
C ARG A 79 -13.90 5.33 3.97
#